data_AF-A0A382QM86-F1
#
_entry.id   AF-A0A382QM86-F1
#
_cell.length_a   1.000
_cell.length_b   1.000
_cell.length_c   1.000
_cell.angle_alpha   90.00
_cell.angle_beta   90.00
_cell.angle_gamma   90.00
#
_symmetry.space_group_name_H-M   'P 1'
#
loop_
_entity.id
_entity.type
_entity.pdbx_description
1 polymer ?
#
loop_
_entity_poly.entity_id
_entity_poly.type
_entity_poly.pdbx_seq_one_letter_code
_entity_poly.pdbx_strand_id
1 'polypeptide(L)'
;MKVQLVRDALNRSITINSGVRCEHHNYDIAATPTSSHIGGWAADLKYSGSAQRYELLNAIMPVFDRVGIAKTFIHVDVDANKTAGVVWLYS
;
A
#
# COMPACT_ATOMS: atom_id res chain seq x y z
N MET A 1 -8.94 -3.48 9.24
CA MET A 1 -9.36 -2.24 9.93
C MET A 1 -8.67 -0.99 9.37
N LYS A 2 -7.34 -0.93 9.21
CA LYS A 2 -6.66 0.30 8.76
C LYS A 2 -7.06 0.82 7.37
N VAL A 3 -7.16 -0.04 6.35
CA VAL A 3 -7.62 0.40 5.01
C VAL A 3 -9.05 0.99 5.05
N GLN A 4 -9.89 0.51 5.97
CA GLN A 4 -11.22 1.06 6.19
C GLN A 4 -11.16 2.49 6.75
N LEU A 5 -10.23 2.79 7.67
CA LEU A 5 -10.00 4.16 8.16
C LEU A 5 -9.59 5.12 7.02
N VAL A 6 -8.76 4.66 6.07
CA VAL A 6 -8.41 5.45 4.89
C VAL A 6 -9.64 5.70 4.01
N ARG A 7 -10.49 4.68 3.83
CA ARG A 7 -11.76 4.80 3.07
C ARG A 7 -12.69 5.83 3.70
N ASP A 8 -12.83 5.79 5.02
CA ASP A 8 -13.70 6.70 5.77
C ASP A 8 -13.19 8.15 5.68
N ALA A 9 -11.87 8.36 5.78
CA ALA A 9 -11.26 9.67 5.62
C ALA A 9 -11.44 10.26 4.21
N LEU A 10 -11.44 9.41 3.17
CA LEU A 10 -11.67 9.83 1.78
C LEU A 10 -13.15 10.01 1.43
N ASN A 11 -14.07 9.43 2.21
CA ASN A 11 -15.51 9.41 1.94
C ASN A 11 -15.87 8.96 0.50
N ARG A 12 -15.11 8.01 -0.05
CA ARG A 12 -15.37 7.38 -1.36
C ARG A 12 -14.80 5.97 -1.42
N SER A 13 -15.12 5.23 -2.48
CA SER A 13 -14.52 3.92 -2.71
C SER A 13 -13.01 4.03 -2.98
N ILE A 14 -12.29 2.99 -2.54
CA ILE A 14 -10.88 2.75 -2.83
C ILE A 14 -10.77 1.41 -3.54
N THR A 15 -10.01 1.35 -4.62
CA THR A 15 -9.68 0.08 -5.28
C THR A 15 -8.39 -0.48 -4.71
N ILE A 16 -8.42 -1.73 -4.25
CA ILE A 16 -7.25 -2.49 -3.80
C ILE A 16 -6.79 -3.33 -4.99
N ASN A 17 -5.61 -3.03 -5.54
CA ASN A 17 -5.04 -3.78 -6.68
C ASN A 17 -4.42 -5.10 -6.24
N SER A 18 -3.86 -5.13 -5.02
CA SER A 18 -3.18 -6.30 -4.47
C SER A 18 -3.29 -6.31 -2.96
N GLY A 19 -3.49 -7.49 -2.39
CA GLY A 19 -3.54 -7.76 -0.96
C GLY A 19 -2.59 -8.90 -0.61
N VAL A 20 -3.07 -9.95 0.04
CA VAL A 20 -2.24 -11.13 0.34
C VAL A 20 -1.76 -11.79 -0.96
N ARG A 21 -0.49 -12.23 -0.99
CA ARG A 21 0.10 -12.97 -2.12
C ARG A 21 0.68 -14.30 -1.63
N CYS A 22 0.57 -15.36 -2.42
CA CYS A 22 1.38 -16.54 -2.20
C CYS A 22 2.80 -16.33 -2.75
N GLU A 23 3.76 -17.15 -2.31
CA GLU A 23 5.15 -17.07 -2.77
C GLU A 23 5.28 -17.20 -4.29
N HIS A 24 4.52 -18.14 -4.89
CA HIS A 24 4.50 -18.35 -6.33
C HIS A 24 4.11 -17.08 -7.10
N HIS A 25 2.97 -16.48 -6.78
CA HIS A 25 2.53 -15.24 -7.43
C HIS A 25 3.50 -14.07 -7.16
N ASN A 26 4.07 -13.98 -5.96
CA ASN A 26 5.05 -12.94 -5.63
C ASN A 26 6.32 -13.07 -6.48
N TYR A 27 6.79 -14.30 -6.70
CA TYR A 27 7.91 -14.62 -7.58
C TYR A 27 7.60 -14.30 -9.04
N ASP A 28 6.41 -14.66 -9.54
CA ASP A 28 6.02 -14.44 -10.93
C ASP A 28 6.03 -12.96 -11.35
N ILE A 29 5.71 -12.07 -10.40
CA ILE A 29 5.76 -10.61 -10.62
C ILE A 29 7.12 -10.00 -10.27
N ALA A 30 8.14 -10.84 -10.07
CA ALA A 30 9.50 -10.47 -9.68
C ALA A 30 9.57 -9.56 -8.43
N ALA A 31 8.64 -9.72 -7.49
CA ALA A 31 8.67 -8.98 -6.24
C ALA A 31 9.67 -9.60 -5.25
N THR A 32 10.13 -8.80 -4.29
CA THR A 32 11.08 -9.26 -3.27
C THR A 32 10.52 -10.48 -2.50
N PRO A 33 11.33 -11.53 -2.23
CA PRO A 33 10.93 -12.66 -1.39
C PRO A 33 10.55 -12.25 0.04
N THR A 34 11.00 -11.07 0.50
CA THR A 34 10.66 -10.53 1.82
C THR A 34 9.44 -9.61 1.78
N SER A 35 8.59 -9.72 0.76
CA SER A 35 7.42 -8.84 0.55
C SER A 35 6.42 -8.93 1.71
N SER A 36 5.96 -7.77 2.20
CA SER A 36 4.93 -7.69 3.26
C SER A 36 3.59 -8.31 2.82
N HIS A 37 3.36 -8.47 1.51
CA HIS A 37 2.16 -9.12 1.00
C HIS A 37 2.13 -10.63 1.25
N ILE A 38 3.29 -11.29 1.34
CA ILE A 38 3.37 -12.73 1.62
C ILE A 38 2.85 -13.02 3.03
N GLY A 39 3.21 -12.17 3.99
CA GLY A 39 2.70 -12.24 5.37
C GLY A 39 1.29 -11.64 5.57
N GLY A 40 0.66 -11.14 4.52
CA GLY A 40 -0.66 -10.50 4.60
C GLY A 40 -0.69 -9.16 5.33
N TRP A 41 0.46 -8.49 5.43
CA TRP A 41 0.61 -7.21 6.13
C TRP A 41 0.42 -5.98 5.25
N ALA A 42 0.23 -6.17 3.94
CA ALA A 42 0.27 -5.10 2.95
C ALA A 42 -0.94 -5.06 2.01
N ALA A 43 -1.19 -3.87 1.47
CA ALA A 43 -2.15 -3.62 0.41
C ALA A 43 -1.63 -2.56 -0.56
N ASP A 44 -1.94 -2.72 -1.85
CA ASP A 44 -1.65 -1.74 -2.89
C ASP A 44 -2.94 -1.01 -3.26
N LEU A 45 -3.01 0.29 -2.95
CA LEU A 45 -4.20 1.14 -3.14
C LEU A 45 -4.07 1.93 -4.44
N LYS A 46 -4.98 1.68 -5.39
CA LYS A 46 -4.95 2.30 -6.72
C LYS A 46 -5.28 3.79 -6.66
N TYR A 47 -4.65 4.55 -7.55
CA TYR A 47 -5.08 5.92 -7.89
C TYR A 47 -4.92 6.19 -9.39
N SER A 48 -5.51 7.29 -9.85
CA SER A 48 -5.51 7.81 -11.20
C SER A 48 -5.16 9.30 -11.18
N GLY A 49 -3.94 9.64 -11.62
CA GLY A 49 -3.48 11.03 -11.69
C GLY A 49 -2.97 11.61 -10.37
N SER A 50 -2.44 12.84 -10.45
CA SER A 50 -1.79 13.51 -9.31
C SER A 50 -2.76 13.95 -8.22
N ALA A 51 -3.93 14.45 -8.58
CA ALA A 51 -4.95 14.89 -7.62
C ALA A 51 -5.41 13.75 -6.71
N GLN A 52 -5.74 12.59 -7.28
CA GLN A 52 -6.18 11.44 -6.50
C GLN A 52 -5.04 10.87 -5.64
N ARG A 53 -3.79 10.92 -6.12
CA ARG A 53 -2.62 10.54 -5.32
C ARG A 53 -2.47 11.45 -4.09
N TYR A 54 -2.63 12.76 -4.26
CA TYR A 54 -2.54 13.73 -3.16
C TYR A 54 -3.59 13.47 -2.08
N GLU A 55 -4.86 13.31 -2.47
CA GLU A 55 -5.94 12.95 -1.55
C GLU A 55 -5.65 11.63 -0.81
N LEU A 56 -5.26 10.60 -1.56
CA LEU A 56 -5.00 9.27 -1.00
C LEU A 56 -3.83 9.30 -0.01
N LEU A 57 -2.75 10.04 -0.31
CA LEU A 57 -1.64 10.25 0.62
C LEU A 57 -2.12 10.93 1.91
N ASN A 58 -2.88 12.02 1.81
CA ASN A 58 -3.40 12.72 3.00
C ASN A 58 -4.25 11.82 3.90
N ALA A 59 -4.99 10.87 3.32
CA ALA A 59 -5.77 9.90 4.09
C ALA A 59 -4.94 8.73 4.64
N ILE A 60 -3.85 8.34 3.96
CA ILE A 60 -2.96 7.23 4.36
C ILE A 60 -2.03 7.63 5.50
N MET A 61 -1.42 8.82 5.44
CA MET A 61 -0.33 9.22 6.35
C MET A 61 -0.71 9.19 7.85
N PRO A 62 -1.96 9.49 8.27
CA PRO A 62 -2.35 9.34 9.68
C PRO A 62 -2.53 7.88 10.14
N VAL A 63 -2.58 6.91 9.22
CA VAL A 63 -2.99 5.52 9.48
C VAL A 63 -1.84 4.53 9.31
N PHE A 64 -0.97 4.77 8.34
CA PHE A 64 0.17 3.92 7.99
C PHE A 64 1.48 4.68 8.12
N ASP A 65 2.50 3.99 8.59
CA ASP A 65 3.85 4.49 8.83
C ASP A 65 4.88 3.88 7.85
N ARG A 66 4.44 3.01 6.94
CA ARG A 66 5.24 2.44 5.86
C ARG A 66 4.49 2.59 4.54
N VAL A 67 4.99 3.47 3.67
CA VAL A 67 4.29 3.90 2.45
C VAL A 67 5.22 3.88 1.23
N GLY A 68 4.89 3.09 0.23
CA GLY A 68 5.59 3.06 -1.05
C GLY A 68 4.78 3.72 -2.16
N ILE A 69 5.36 4.66 -2.90
CA ILE A 69 4.65 5.37 -3.97
C ILE A 69 5.08 4.79 -5.32
N ALA A 70 4.16 4.10 -5.99
CA ALA A 70 4.34 3.63 -7.36
C ALA A 70 3.62 4.54 -8.34
N LYS A 71 3.83 4.31 -9.66
CA LYS A 71 3.22 5.14 -10.71
C LYS A 71 1.69 5.15 -10.69
N THR A 72 1.06 4.05 -10.30
CA THR A 72 -0.41 3.84 -10.39
C THR A 72 -1.07 3.37 -9.08
N PHE A 73 -0.30 3.20 -8.02
CA PHE A 73 -0.79 2.78 -6.71
C PHE A 73 0.11 3.29 -5.58
N ILE A 74 -0.42 3.26 -4.37
CA ILE A 74 0.34 3.46 -3.13
C ILE A 74 0.33 2.15 -2.36
N HIS A 75 1.51 1.60 -2.13
CA HIS A 75 1.74 0.50 -1.22
C HIS A 75 1.64 0.99 0.22
N VAL A 76 0.90 0.27 1.04
CA VAL A 76 0.85 0.48 2.49
C VAL A 76 1.04 -0.84 3.20
N ASP A 77 1.83 -0.86 4.27
CA ASP A 77 2.02 -2.06 5.07
C ASP A 77 2.17 -1.76 6.57
N VAL A 78 1.95 -2.78 7.39
CA VAL A 78 2.13 -2.75 8.86
C VAL A 78 3.03 -3.88 9.35
N ASP A 79 3.99 -4.29 8.52
CA ASP A 79 4.90 -5.39 8.85
C ASP A 79 5.79 -5.00 10.03
N ALA A 80 5.52 -5.59 11.19
CA ALA A 80 6.23 -5.31 12.44
C ALA A 80 7.71 -5.70 12.42
N ASN A 81 8.14 -6.50 11.43
CA ASN A 81 9.54 -6.90 11.28
C ASN A 81 10.35 -5.93 10.41
N LYS A 82 9.74 -4.84 9.93
CA LYS A 82 10.37 -3.86 9.05
C LYS A 82 10.41 -2.47 9.68
N THR A 83 11.35 -1.64 9.21
CA THR A 83 11.54 -0.27 9.69
C THR A 83 10.28 0.56 9.51
N ALA A 84 9.67 1.04 10.60
CA ALA A 84 8.56 1.97 10.57
C ALA A 84 9.00 3.40 10.22
N GLY A 85 8.04 4.28 9.89
CA GLY A 85 8.28 5.72 9.66
C GLY A 85 8.99 6.03 8.34
N VAL A 86 8.71 5.27 7.28
CA VAL A 86 9.40 5.38 5.99
C VAL A 86 8.44 5.61 4.83
N VAL A 87 8.90 6.45 3.89
CA VAL A 87 8.28 6.63 2.58
C VAL A 87 9.33 6.36 1.51
N TRP A 88 9.00 5.56 0.50
CA TRP A 88 9.89 5.28 -0.64
C TRP A 88 9.18 5.41 -1.97
N LEU A 89 9.97 5.50 -3.05
CA LEU A 89 9.47 5.50 -4.42
C LEU A 89 9.75 4.13 -5.05
N TYR A 90 8.81 3.62 -5.84
CA TYR A 90 9.11 2.54 -6.78
C TYR A 90 9.69 3.18 -8.05
N SER A 91 10.84 2.66 -8.51
CA SER A 91 11.51 3.05 -9.75
C SER A 91 10.76 2.59 -11.00
#